data_AF-A0A8T6C101-F1
#
_entry.id   AF-A0A8T6C101-F1
#
_cell.length_a   1.000
_cell.length_b   1.000
_cell.length_c   1.000
_cell.angle_alpha   90.00
_cell.angle_beta   90.00
_cell.angle_gamma   90.00
#
_symmetry.space_group_name_H-M   'P 1'
#
loop_
_entity.id
_entity.type
_entity.pdbx_description
1 polymer ?
#
loop_
_entity_poly.entity_id
_entity_poly.type
_entity_poly.pdbx_seq_one_letter_code
_entity_poly.pdbx_strand_id
1 'polypeptide(L)'
;MTTETEAQPEALTLIELFRRFPDNETARAWFEEKRWGGVPYCPHCGSEKVSTCTHKSMTHRCGEKECRKRFSVRVGTSMQGTHLDYQTWAVGIFLLAEFPKGVSSVYLGKALGIPQSTAWSLGHRIRAAWHEFEPPKFQGAVEVDETYVGGKYANMHKERRQSKPQKFVVVGAIERETGQVYARPVNSATMEELVPFVHQVTEPGTKVYTDEAPSYNAVRRPIETVAHARREWARGDATTNRIESVWRVLKDRYRTHHWWSRKHLHRYVDEVTWRLNHRSLGTLDRMAAVVRGMVGKRLPYSELIGKPKHAIPSQGALDL
;
A
#
# COMPACT_ATOMS: atom_id res chain seq x y z
N MET A 1 24.04 3.87 31.50
CA MET A 1 23.26 3.84 30.25
C MET A 1 23.25 2.41 29.75
N THR A 2 22.23 1.66 30.12
CA THR A 2 21.94 0.34 29.56
C THR A 2 21.52 0.54 28.12
N THR A 3 22.33 0.07 27.18
CA THR A 3 21.91 -0.09 25.78
C THR A 3 20.80 -1.13 25.79
N GLU A 4 19.55 -0.68 25.71
CA GLU A 4 18.44 -1.55 25.36
C GLU A 4 18.75 -2.13 23.98
N THR A 5 19.13 -3.40 23.95
CA THR A 5 19.20 -4.17 22.72
C THR A 5 17.79 -4.21 22.17
N GLU A 6 17.46 -3.38 21.17
CA GLU A 6 16.19 -3.46 20.44
C GLU A 6 15.99 -4.92 20.02
N ALA A 7 15.03 -5.60 20.65
CA ALA A 7 14.69 -6.97 20.34
C ALA A 7 14.33 -7.05 18.86
N GLN A 8 15.05 -7.87 18.10
CA GLN A 8 14.73 -8.03 16.69
C GLN A 8 13.28 -8.51 16.54
N PRO A 9 12.50 -7.90 15.63
CA PRO A 9 11.10 -8.27 15.46
C PRO A 9 10.98 -9.76 15.12
N GLU A 10 10.01 -10.44 15.74
CA GLU A 10 9.76 -11.87 15.54
C GLU A 10 9.64 -12.18 14.03
N ALA A 11 10.59 -12.97 13.52
CA ALA A 11 10.63 -13.36 12.11
C ALA A 11 10.10 -14.79 11.98
N LEU A 12 8.91 -14.94 11.37
CA LEU A 12 8.31 -16.25 11.13
C LEU A 12 8.85 -16.82 9.82
N THR A 13 9.37 -18.05 9.84
CA THR A 13 9.74 -18.76 8.60
C THR A 13 8.51 -19.28 7.87
N LEU A 14 8.67 -19.61 6.58
CA LEU A 14 7.61 -20.26 5.81
C LEU A 14 7.19 -21.61 6.42
N ILE A 15 8.12 -22.36 7.01
CA ILE A 15 7.82 -23.65 7.65
C ILE A 15 6.98 -23.45 8.92
N GLU A 16 7.34 -22.47 9.74
CA GLU A 16 6.58 -22.13 10.95
C GLU A 16 5.20 -21.57 10.61
N LEU A 17 5.07 -20.84 9.49
CA LEU A 17 3.78 -20.40 8.97
C LEU A 17 2.83 -21.58 8.70
N PHE A 18 3.31 -22.64 8.03
CA PHE A 18 2.49 -23.84 7.79
C PHE A 18 2.19 -24.60 9.08
N ARG A 19 3.08 -24.60 10.07
CA ARG A 19 2.78 -25.15 11.40
C ARG A 19 1.72 -24.33 12.14
N ARG A 20 1.72 -23.01 11.97
CA ARG A 20 0.75 -22.10 12.59
C ARG A 20 -0.63 -22.20 11.97
N PHE A 21 -0.69 -22.45 10.67
CA PHE A 21 -1.90 -22.62 9.89
C PHE A 21 -1.91 -24.01 9.25
N PRO A 22 -2.07 -25.10 10.01
CA PRO A 22 -2.03 -26.46 9.48
C PRO A 22 -3.24 -26.77 8.59
N ASP A 23 -4.36 -26.11 8.85
CA ASP A 23 -5.62 -26.31 8.14
C ASP A 23 -6.40 -24.98 7.95
N ASN A 24 -7.45 -25.07 7.15
CA ASN A 24 -8.29 -23.94 6.78
C ASN A 24 -9.15 -23.40 7.94
N GLU A 25 -9.48 -24.23 8.93
CA GLU A 25 -10.26 -23.83 10.11
C GLU A 25 -9.40 -23.01 11.08
N THR A 26 -8.17 -23.45 11.35
CA THR A 26 -7.18 -22.71 12.13
C THR A 26 -6.88 -21.36 11.51
N ALA A 27 -6.71 -21.31 10.18
CA ALA A 27 -6.55 -20.05 9.45
C ALA A 27 -7.80 -19.17 9.59
N ARG A 28 -9.01 -19.71 9.40
CA ARG A 28 -10.27 -18.96 9.57
C ARG A 28 -10.36 -18.33 10.96
N ALA A 29 -10.12 -19.10 12.00
CA ALA A 29 -10.19 -18.64 13.39
C ALA A 29 -9.22 -17.47 13.63
N TRP A 30 -8.01 -17.53 13.07
CA TRP A 30 -7.05 -16.42 13.13
C TRP A 30 -7.54 -15.17 12.40
N PHE A 31 -8.15 -15.30 11.22
CA PHE A 31 -8.77 -14.13 10.55
C PHE A 31 -9.92 -13.55 11.38
N GLU A 32 -10.75 -14.38 12.01
CA GLU A 32 -11.85 -13.94 12.88
C GLU A 32 -11.32 -13.19 14.09
N GLU A 33 -10.28 -13.73 14.74
CA GLU A 33 -9.57 -13.10 15.85
C GLU A 33 -8.99 -11.73 15.44
N LYS A 34 -8.24 -11.65 14.34
CA LYS A 34 -7.60 -10.40 13.91
C LYS A 34 -8.58 -9.35 13.41
N ARG A 35 -9.76 -9.76 12.93
CA ARG A 35 -10.81 -8.84 12.50
C ARG A 35 -11.64 -8.30 13.66
N TRP A 36 -12.02 -9.14 14.61
CA TRP A 36 -13.04 -8.81 15.61
C TRP A 36 -12.50 -8.67 17.03
N GLY A 37 -11.30 -9.20 17.33
CA GLY A 37 -10.73 -9.14 18.68
C GLY A 37 -11.57 -9.84 19.75
N GLY A 38 -12.52 -10.70 19.35
CA GLY A 38 -13.40 -11.45 20.26
C GLY A 38 -14.88 -11.30 19.96
N VAL A 39 -15.38 -10.10 19.64
CA VAL A 39 -16.82 -9.83 19.48
C VAL A 39 -17.17 -9.63 17.99
N PRO A 40 -17.79 -10.61 17.32
CA PRO A 40 -18.20 -10.44 15.93
C PRO A 40 -19.32 -9.41 15.80
N TYR A 41 -19.18 -8.51 14.83
CA TYR A 41 -20.24 -7.58 14.44
C TYR A 41 -20.73 -7.86 13.01
N CYS A 42 -22.01 -7.60 12.77
CA CYS A 42 -22.63 -7.78 11.46
C CYS A 42 -22.12 -6.72 10.46
N PRO A 43 -21.49 -7.11 9.34
CA PRO A 43 -20.99 -6.17 8.34
C PRO A 43 -22.11 -5.47 7.54
N HIS A 44 -23.37 -5.84 7.73
CA HIS A 44 -24.51 -5.26 7.03
C HIS A 44 -25.22 -4.16 7.82
N CYS A 45 -25.23 -4.24 9.15
CA CYS A 45 -25.96 -3.32 10.01
C CYS A 45 -25.20 -2.87 11.27
N GLY A 46 -23.98 -3.36 11.50
CA GLY A 46 -23.15 -2.99 12.65
C GLY A 46 -23.49 -3.67 13.98
N SER A 47 -24.60 -4.41 14.08
CA SER A 47 -25.00 -5.05 15.34
C SER A 47 -24.05 -6.16 15.78
N GLU A 48 -23.74 -6.19 17.07
CA GLU A 48 -22.99 -7.26 17.77
C GLU A 48 -23.88 -8.44 18.19
N LYS A 49 -25.20 -8.36 17.97
CA LYS A 49 -26.10 -9.50 18.14
C LYS A 49 -25.84 -10.50 17.02
N VAL A 50 -24.89 -11.40 17.22
CA VAL A 50 -24.42 -12.37 16.23
C VAL A 50 -24.43 -13.77 16.84
N SER A 51 -24.97 -14.73 16.10
CA SER A 51 -24.91 -16.15 16.43
C SER A 51 -24.06 -16.89 15.40
N THR A 52 -23.30 -17.90 15.83
CA THR A 52 -22.68 -18.85 14.90
C THR A 52 -23.74 -19.71 14.21
N CYS A 53 -23.46 -20.18 13.00
CA CYS A 53 -24.33 -21.12 12.30
C CYS A 53 -23.53 -22.17 11.54
N THR A 54 -24.17 -23.32 11.27
CA THR A 54 -23.56 -24.52 10.67
C THR A 54 -23.28 -24.40 9.16
N HIS A 55 -23.44 -23.22 8.58
CA HIS A 55 -23.28 -23.02 7.14
C HIS A 55 -21.79 -22.93 6.76
N LYS A 56 -21.35 -23.80 5.84
CA LYS A 56 -19.93 -24.01 5.48
C LYS A 56 -19.16 -22.72 5.13
N SER A 57 -19.79 -21.75 4.45
CA SER A 57 -19.13 -20.53 3.97
C SER A 57 -19.57 -19.23 4.66
N MET A 58 -20.64 -19.29 5.47
CA MET A 58 -21.24 -18.14 6.14
C MET A 58 -21.50 -18.52 7.59
N THR A 59 -20.43 -18.51 8.38
CA THR A 59 -20.37 -19.08 9.73
C THR A 59 -21.13 -18.28 10.78
N HIS A 60 -21.64 -17.08 10.44
CA HIS A 60 -22.31 -16.16 11.36
C HIS A 60 -23.67 -15.72 10.80
N ARG A 61 -24.60 -15.40 11.69
CA ARG A 61 -25.91 -14.82 11.36
C ARG A 61 -26.21 -13.64 12.28
N CYS A 62 -26.68 -12.55 11.71
CA CYS A 62 -27.16 -11.41 12.49
C CYS A 62 -28.48 -11.76 13.21
N GLY A 63 -28.55 -11.43 14.50
CA GLY A 63 -29.72 -11.62 15.36
C GLY A 63 -30.75 -10.48 15.27
N GLU A 64 -30.40 -9.34 14.66
CA GLU A 64 -31.37 -8.26 14.44
C GLU A 64 -32.48 -8.72 13.49
N LYS A 65 -33.73 -8.49 13.90
CA LYS A 65 -34.94 -8.95 13.19
C LYS A 65 -34.99 -8.43 11.75
N GLU A 66 -34.63 -7.17 11.56
CA GLU A 66 -34.61 -6.50 10.25
C GLU A 66 -33.43 -6.92 9.36
N CYS A 67 -32.35 -7.44 9.95
CA CYS A 67 -31.18 -7.86 9.19
C CYS A 67 -31.24 -9.34 8.85
N ARG A 68 -31.14 -10.23 9.85
CA ARG A 68 -31.10 -11.71 9.73
C ARG A 68 -30.13 -12.31 8.69
N LYS A 69 -29.29 -11.49 8.05
CA LYS A 69 -28.34 -11.89 7.01
C LYS A 69 -27.24 -12.77 7.60
N ARG A 70 -26.82 -13.75 6.82
CA ARG A 70 -25.65 -14.58 7.14
C ARG A 70 -24.39 -13.92 6.58
N PHE A 71 -23.29 -14.09 7.28
CA PHE A 71 -22.00 -13.56 6.86
C PHE A 71 -20.86 -14.44 7.37
N SER A 72 -19.65 -14.16 6.90
CA SER A 72 -18.41 -14.72 7.42
C SER A 72 -17.40 -13.59 7.59
N VAL A 73 -16.23 -13.92 8.14
CA VAL A 73 -15.09 -12.99 8.26
C VAL A 73 -14.67 -12.37 6.92
N ARG A 74 -15.09 -12.93 5.78
CA ARG A 74 -14.82 -12.37 4.45
C ARG A 74 -15.76 -11.22 4.06
N VAL A 75 -16.98 -11.19 4.58
CA VAL A 75 -18.01 -10.22 4.16
C VAL A 75 -17.65 -8.82 4.67
N GLY A 76 -17.70 -7.83 3.79
CA GLY A 76 -17.26 -6.47 4.06
C GLY A 76 -15.74 -6.28 3.98
N THR A 77 -14.98 -7.24 3.47
CA THR A 77 -13.53 -7.15 3.34
C THR A 77 -13.08 -7.32 1.89
N SER A 78 -11.80 -7.07 1.61
CA SER A 78 -11.20 -7.40 0.33
C SER A 78 -11.26 -8.90 0.00
N MET A 79 -11.53 -9.80 0.95
CA MET A 79 -11.74 -11.24 0.74
C MET A 79 -13.15 -11.62 0.28
N GLN A 80 -14.11 -10.69 0.29
CA GLN A 80 -15.51 -11.00 -0.02
C GLN A 80 -15.69 -11.58 -1.43
N GLY A 81 -16.44 -12.68 -1.54
CA GLY A 81 -16.72 -13.33 -2.84
C GLY A 81 -15.54 -14.07 -3.46
N THR A 82 -14.52 -14.41 -2.67
CA THR A 82 -13.47 -15.35 -3.08
C THR A 82 -13.86 -16.80 -2.79
N HIS A 83 -13.37 -17.72 -3.62
CA HIS A 83 -13.43 -19.17 -3.39
C HIS A 83 -12.13 -19.74 -2.82
N LEU A 84 -11.08 -18.91 -2.70
CA LEU A 84 -9.82 -19.32 -2.08
C LEU A 84 -10.03 -19.62 -0.59
N ASP A 85 -9.34 -20.65 -0.10
CA ASP A 85 -9.32 -20.99 1.31
C ASP A 85 -8.51 -19.97 2.14
N TYR A 86 -8.73 -19.95 3.46
CA TYR A 86 -8.07 -19.01 4.37
C TYR A 86 -6.57 -19.26 4.48
N GLN A 87 -6.10 -20.51 4.36
CA GLN A 87 -4.68 -20.84 4.39
C GLN A 87 -3.94 -20.20 3.19
N THR A 88 -4.51 -20.26 1.99
CA THR A 88 -4.02 -19.60 0.77
C THR A 88 -3.93 -18.09 0.96
N TRP A 89 -4.92 -17.47 1.62
CA TRP A 89 -4.85 -16.05 1.97
C TRP A 89 -3.75 -15.75 2.98
N ALA A 90 -3.58 -16.57 4.02
CA ALA A 90 -2.52 -16.39 5.01
C ALA A 90 -1.13 -16.47 4.36
N VAL A 91 -0.88 -17.49 3.54
CA VAL A 91 0.38 -17.64 2.78
C VAL A 91 0.56 -16.50 1.78
N GLY A 92 -0.49 -16.11 1.06
CA GLY A 92 -0.45 -14.97 0.14
C GLY A 92 -0.09 -13.65 0.84
N ILE A 93 -0.68 -13.38 2.00
CA ILE A 93 -0.37 -12.20 2.83
C ILE A 93 1.08 -12.26 3.28
N PHE A 94 1.53 -13.40 3.82
CA PHE A 94 2.93 -13.60 4.24
C PHE A 94 3.91 -13.29 3.09
N LEU A 95 3.70 -13.89 1.91
CA LEU A 95 4.56 -13.66 0.75
C LEU A 95 4.61 -12.18 0.34
N LEU A 96 3.48 -11.48 0.37
CA LEU A 96 3.43 -10.06 -0.03
C LEU A 96 3.98 -9.12 1.06
N ALA A 97 3.79 -9.44 2.33
CA ALA A 97 4.20 -8.62 3.48
C ALA A 97 5.69 -8.78 3.82
N GLU A 98 6.25 -9.98 3.64
CA GLU A 98 7.63 -10.28 4.04
C GLU A 98 8.63 -9.96 2.93
N PHE A 99 8.34 -10.25 1.66
CA PHE A 99 9.36 -10.19 0.60
C PHE A 99 9.69 -8.76 0.14
N PRO A 100 10.87 -8.18 0.50
CA PRO A 100 11.15 -6.76 0.32
C PRO A 100 11.12 -6.28 -1.12
N LYS A 101 11.49 -7.15 -2.06
CA LYS A 101 11.51 -6.88 -3.50
C LYS A 101 10.21 -7.21 -4.22
N GLY A 102 9.24 -7.77 -3.49
CA GLY A 102 7.90 -8.05 -4.00
C GLY A 102 7.82 -9.41 -4.66
N VAL A 103 6.59 -9.80 -4.97
CA VAL A 103 6.26 -11.12 -5.47
C VAL A 103 5.45 -10.95 -6.75
N SER A 104 5.99 -11.41 -7.88
CA SER A 104 5.26 -11.38 -9.14
C SER A 104 4.05 -12.31 -9.07
N SER A 105 2.99 -11.99 -9.79
CA SER A 105 1.78 -12.84 -9.84
C SER A 105 2.06 -14.25 -10.39
N VAL A 106 3.05 -14.39 -11.27
CA VAL A 106 3.51 -15.69 -11.79
C VAL A 106 4.10 -16.53 -10.67
N TYR A 107 5.03 -15.97 -9.89
CA TYR A 107 5.64 -16.69 -8.77
C TYR A 107 4.61 -16.94 -7.66
N LEU A 108 3.76 -15.96 -7.35
CA LEU A 108 2.69 -16.12 -6.37
C LEU A 108 1.74 -17.27 -6.74
N GLY A 109 1.34 -17.36 -8.01
CA GLY A 109 0.52 -18.48 -8.51
C GLY A 109 1.22 -19.83 -8.36
N LYS A 110 2.51 -19.90 -8.71
CA LYS A 110 3.32 -21.11 -8.52
C LYS A 110 3.45 -21.51 -7.05
N ALA A 111 3.72 -20.55 -6.16
CA ALA A 111 3.90 -20.80 -4.73
C ALA A 111 2.62 -21.25 -4.04
N LEU A 112 1.46 -20.73 -4.47
CA LEU A 112 0.15 -21.05 -3.91
C LEU A 112 -0.57 -22.21 -4.63
N GLY A 113 -0.04 -22.70 -5.75
CA GLY A 113 -0.70 -23.73 -6.55
C GLY A 113 -1.99 -23.27 -7.24
N ILE A 114 -2.10 -21.97 -7.58
CA ILE A 114 -3.30 -21.38 -8.19
C ILE A 114 -2.97 -20.75 -9.56
N PRO A 115 -3.97 -20.58 -10.45
CA PRO A 115 -3.76 -19.90 -11.72
C PRO A 115 -3.19 -18.48 -11.54
N GLN A 116 -2.31 -18.06 -12.44
CA GLN A 116 -1.66 -16.75 -12.37
C GLN A 116 -2.66 -15.58 -12.31
N SER A 117 -3.78 -15.66 -13.03
CA SER A 117 -4.83 -14.64 -13.00
C SER A 117 -5.51 -14.54 -11.62
N THR A 118 -5.73 -15.68 -10.97
CA THR A 118 -6.23 -15.76 -9.58
C THR A 118 -5.21 -15.18 -8.60
N ALA A 119 -3.92 -15.51 -8.76
CA ALA A 119 -2.86 -14.93 -7.95
C ALA A 119 -2.72 -13.42 -8.14
N TRP A 120 -2.85 -12.92 -9.38
CA TRP A 120 -2.87 -11.49 -9.67
C TRP A 120 -4.04 -10.78 -8.97
N SER A 121 -5.24 -11.37 -9.04
CA SER A 121 -6.43 -10.88 -8.35
C SER A 121 -6.24 -10.87 -6.82
N LEU A 122 -5.78 -11.98 -6.24
CA LEU A 122 -5.44 -12.11 -4.82
C LEU A 122 -4.45 -11.02 -4.39
N GLY A 123 -3.37 -10.84 -5.14
CA GLY A 123 -2.35 -9.84 -4.84
C GLY A 123 -2.92 -8.41 -4.83
N HIS A 124 -3.78 -8.04 -5.76
CA HIS A 124 -4.43 -6.71 -5.71
C HIS A 124 -5.40 -6.54 -4.56
N ARG A 125 -6.11 -7.61 -4.18
CA ARG A 125 -7.03 -7.59 -3.04
C ARG A 125 -6.29 -7.50 -1.71
N ILE A 126 -5.11 -8.10 -1.61
CA ILE A 126 -4.19 -7.89 -0.48
C ILE A 126 -3.70 -6.45 -0.47
N ARG A 127 -3.23 -5.92 -1.60
CA ARG A 127 -2.77 -4.52 -1.69
C ARG A 127 -3.82 -3.48 -1.34
N ALA A 128 -5.10 -3.80 -1.56
CA ALA A 128 -6.20 -2.92 -1.14
C ALA A 128 -6.21 -2.64 0.37
N ALA A 129 -5.61 -3.54 1.17
CA ALA A 129 -5.48 -3.37 2.62
C ALA A 129 -4.50 -2.26 3.03
N TRP A 130 -3.57 -1.90 2.17
CA TRP A 130 -2.55 -0.89 2.42
C TRP A 130 -2.98 0.52 2.01
N HIS A 131 -4.14 0.63 1.37
CA HIS A 131 -4.63 1.93 0.95
C HIS A 131 -5.14 2.72 2.16
N GLU A 132 -4.46 3.80 2.50
CA GLU A 132 -4.91 4.80 3.47
C GLU A 132 -5.78 5.84 2.75
N PHE A 133 -6.98 6.09 3.28
CA PHE A 133 -7.90 7.06 2.66
C PHE A 133 -7.52 8.51 2.99
N GLU A 134 -6.93 8.71 4.16
CA GLU A 134 -6.52 10.02 4.65
C GLU A 134 -4.99 10.08 4.69
N PRO A 135 -4.37 11.05 4.00
CA PRO A 135 -2.94 11.28 4.10
C PRO A 135 -2.55 11.65 5.55
N PRO A 136 -1.36 11.25 6.01
CA PRO A 136 -0.87 11.68 7.31
C PRO A 136 -0.61 13.19 7.32
N LYS A 137 -0.68 13.76 8.52
CA LYS A 137 -0.19 15.11 8.83
C LYS A 137 1.12 14.99 9.60
N PHE A 138 2.23 15.19 8.89
CA PHE A 138 3.56 15.20 9.49
C PHE A 138 3.71 16.41 10.41
N GLN A 139 4.33 16.19 11.56
CA GLN A 139 4.55 17.18 12.62
C GLN A 139 6.01 17.66 12.66
N GLY A 140 6.94 16.85 12.18
CA GLY A 140 8.38 17.12 12.10
C GLY A 140 8.82 17.64 10.74
N ALA A 141 10.14 17.72 10.54
CA ALA A 141 10.71 18.15 9.27
C ALA A 141 10.48 17.11 8.16
N VAL A 142 10.07 17.57 6.97
CA VAL A 142 9.66 16.67 5.88
C VAL A 142 10.55 16.84 4.66
N GLU A 143 11.09 15.74 4.13
CA GLU A 143 11.69 15.69 2.79
C GLU A 143 10.58 15.38 1.78
N VAL A 144 10.46 16.17 0.71
CA VAL A 144 9.49 16.00 -0.38
C VAL A 144 10.23 15.93 -1.71
N ASP A 145 9.86 14.96 -2.53
CA ASP A 145 10.43 14.78 -3.86
C ASP A 145 9.43 14.05 -4.79
N GLU A 146 9.73 14.02 -6.07
CA GLU A 146 9.01 13.24 -7.07
C GLU A 146 9.91 12.28 -7.83
N THR A 147 9.32 11.16 -8.26
CA THR A 147 10.02 10.21 -9.12
C THR A 147 9.15 9.78 -10.29
N TYR A 148 9.84 9.40 -11.38
CA TYR A 148 9.22 8.79 -12.54
C TYR A 148 9.37 7.27 -12.52
N VAL A 149 8.26 6.55 -12.66
CA VAL A 149 8.19 5.09 -12.72
C VAL A 149 7.63 4.66 -14.08
N GLY A 150 8.36 3.85 -14.81
CA GLY A 150 7.93 3.37 -16.12
C GLY A 150 9.07 2.81 -16.97
N GLY A 151 8.71 2.36 -18.17
CA GLY A 151 9.68 1.81 -19.12
C GLY A 151 10.72 2.84 -19.54
N LYS A 152 11.99 2.43 -19.61
CA LYS A 152 13.04 3.28 -20.18
C LYS A 152 12.89 3.33 -21.70
N TYR A 153 13.05 4.52 -22.29
CA TYR A 153 13.05 4.69 -23.74
C TYR A 153 14.07 3.76 -24.44
N ALA A 154 15.26 3.60 -23.86
CA ALA A 154 16.30 2.70 -24.37
C ALA A 154 15.83 1.25 -24.56
N ASN A 155 14.89 0.80 -23.70
CA ASN A 155 14.34 -0.55 -23.72
C ASN A 155 13.09 -0.68 -24.61
N MET A 156 12.66 0.39 -25.28
CA MET A 156 11.54 0.33 -26.21
C MET A 156 12.00 -0.26 -27.55
N HIS A 157 11.22 -1.21 -28.08
CA HIS A 157 11.36 -1.71 -29.44
C HIS A 157 11.38 -0.53 -30.43
N LYS A 158 12.24 -0.60 -31.45
CA LYS A 158 12.47 0.50 -32.42
C LYS A 158 11.17 1.07 -32.99
N GLU A 159 10.19 0.22 -33.28
CA GLU A 159 8.87 0.59 -33.81
C GLU A 159 8.02 1.42 -32.84
N ARG A 160 8.18 1.22 -31.53
CA ARG A 160 7.44 1.97 -30.50
C ARG A 160 8.15 3.26 -30.05
N ARG A 161 9.39 3.48 -30.48
CA ARG A 161 10.17 4.69 -30.13
C ARG A 161 9.60 6.00 -30.69
N GLN A 162 8.66 5.92 -31.63
CA GLN A 162 7.89 7.08 -32.09
C GLN A 162 6.96 7.64 -30.99
N SER A 163 6.64 6.85 -29.95
CA SER A 163 5.87 7.28 -28.78
C SER A 163 6.79 7.58 -27.59
N LYS A 164 6.49 8.64 -26.82
CA LYS A 164 7.18 8.88 -25.54
C LYS A 164 6.91 7.70 -24.58
N PRO A 165 7.92 7.23 -23.82
CA PRO A 165 7.71 6.16 -22.87
C PRO A 165 6.66 6.60 -21.85
N GLN A 166 5.68 5.73 -21.57
CA GLN A 166 4.73 5.97 -20.51
C GLN A 166 5.46 5.91 -19.17
N LYS A 167 5.76 7.08 -18.62
CA LYS A 167 6.26 7.27 -17.27
C LYS A 167 5.14 7.82 -16.42
N PHE A 168 4.96 7.23 -15.26
CA PHE A 168 4.07 7.74 -14.24
C PHE A 168 4.87 8.58 -13.26
N VAL A 169 4.28 9.69 -12.81
CA VAL A 169 4.86 10.53 -11.78
C VAL A 169 4.28 10.10 -10.43
N VAL A 170 5.15 9.95 -9.44
CA VAL A 170 4.81 9.69 -8.05
C VAL A 170 5.46 10.79 -7.23
N VAL A 171 4.68 11.49 -6.43
CA VAL A 171 5.18 12.43 -5.42
C VAL A 171 5.16 11.74 -4.07
N GLY A 172 6.13 12.03 -3.21
CA GLY A 172 6.15 11.50 -1.86
C GLY A 172 6.86 12.41 -0.88
N ALA A 173 6.61 12.10 0.38
CA ALA A 173 7.10 12.79 1.54
C ALA A 173 7.58 11.78 2.57
N ILE A 174 8.66 12.11 3.27
CA ILE A 174 9.14 11.37 4.44
C ILE A 174 9.45 12.34 5.57
N GLU A 175 8.91 12.07 6.75
CA GLU A 175 9.25 12.79 7.97
C GLU A 175 10.60 12.30 8.50
N ARG A 176 11.51 13.23 8.79
CA ARG A 176 12.91 12.92 9.10
C ARG A 176 13.10 12.23 10.44
N GLU A 177 12.28 12.62 11.42
CA GLU A 177 12.35 12.18 12.80
C GLU A 177 11.79 10.76 12.96
N THR A 178 10.62 10.48 12.36
CA THR A 178 9.95 9.18 12.49
C THR A 178 10.31 8.22 11.35
N GLY A 179 10.72 8.74 10.19
CA GLY A 179 10.87 7.97 8.96
C GLY A 179 9.54 7.48 8.40
N GLN A 180 8.40 8.08 8.79
CA GLN A 180 7.09 7.80 8.23
C GLN A 180 7.02 8.36 6.79
N VAL A 181 6.54 7.54 5.87
CA VAL A 181 6.50 7.81 4.43
C VAL A 181 5.06 7.89 3.95
N TYR A 182 4.77 8.87 3.11
CA TYR A 182 3.53 8.92 2.32
C TYR A 182 3.84 9.27 0.88
N ALA A 183 3.21 8.59 -0.07
CA ALA A 183 3.40 8.85 -1.49
C ALA A 183 2.13 8.54 -2.27
N ARG A 184 1.92 9.25 -3.37
CA ARG A 184 0.80 9.01 -4.27
C ARG A 184 1.16 9.29 -5.73
N PRO A 185 0.52 8.60 -6.69
CA PRO A 185 0.62 8.97 -8.09
C PRO A 185 0.00 10.34 -8.37
N VAL A 186 0.61 11.10 -9.28
CA VAL A 186 0.09 12.36 -9.81
C VAL A 186 -0.03 12.30 -11.34
N ASN A 187 -0.68 13.29 -11.95
CA ASN A 187 -0.72 13.42 -13.40
C ASN A 187 0.62 13.92 -13.97
N SER A 188 1.22 14.90 -13.28
CA SER A 188 2.44 15.59 -13.71
C SER A 188 3.21 16.14 -12.51
N ALA A 189 4.48 16.47 -12.72
CA ALA A 189 5.34 17.13 -11.72
C ALA A 189 5.21 18.67 -11.79
N THR A 190 3.97 19.16 -11.77
CA THR A 190 3.67 20.60 -11.91
C THR A 190 3.27 21.20 -10.56
N MET A 191 3.35 22.53 -10.44
CA MET A 191 2.98 23.26 -9.22
C MET A 191 1.58 22.90 -8.73
N GLU A 192 0.62 22.72 -9.65
CA GLU A 192 -0.78 22.43 -9.37
C GLU A 192 -0.98 21.05 -8.70
N GLU A 193 -0.04 20.12 -8.86
CA GLU A 193 -0.08 18.80 -8.23
C GLU A 193 0.80 18.72 -6.98
N LEU A 194 2.00 19.32 -7.03
CA LEU A 194 3.00 19.24 -5.95
C LEU A 194 2.67 20.15 -4.78
N VAL A 195 2.23 21.39 -5.01
CA VAL A 195 1.92 22.35 -3.92
C VAL A 195 0.77 21.85 -3.05
N PRO A 196 -0.38 21.37 -3.60
CA PRO A 196 -1.45 20.81 -2.78
C PRO A 196 -1.02 19.56 -2.03
N PHE A 197 -0.16 18.71 -2.62
CA PHE A 197 0.38 17.55 -1.92
C PHE A 197 1.15 17.97 -0.66
N VAL A 198 2.07 18.93 -0.76
CA VAL A 198 2.84 19.41 0.39
C VAL A 198 1.92 19.98 1.46
N HIS A 199 0.95 20.81 1.09
CA HIS A 199 -0.01 21.37 2.04
C HIS A 199 -0.93 20.33 2.67
N GLN A 200 -1.26 19.27 1.93
CA GLN A 200 -2.06 18.17 2.42
C GLN A 200 -1.34 17.38 3.52
N VAL A 201 -0.03 17.14 3.38
CA VAL A 201 0.73 16.29 4.31
C VAL A 201 1.49 17.06 5.39
N THR A 202 1.51 18.40 5.35
CA THR A 202 2.22 19.23 6.33
C THR A 202 1.32 20.27 6.99
N GLU A 203 1.59 20.56 8.26
CA GLU A 203 0.99 21.69 8.98
C GLU A 203 1.67 23.02 8.60
N PRO A 204 1.00 24.17 8.74
CA PRO A 204 1.64 25.48 8.64
C PRO A 204 2.85 25.59 9.56
N GLY A 205 3.97 26.13 9.05
CA GLY A 205 5.23 26.23 9.81
C GLY A 205 6.14 25.01 9.73
N THR A 206 5.66 23.87 9.22
CA THR A 206 6.49 22.68 8.99
C THR A 206 7.65 22.98 8.04
N LYS A 207 8.87 22.61 8.43
CA LYS A 207 10.06 22.76 7.59
C LYS A 207 10.08 21.71 6.49
N VAL A 208 10.16 22.15 5.23
CA VAL A 208 10.15 21.30 4.04
C VAL A 208 11.52 21.31 3.38
N TYR A 209 12.06 20.13 3.11
CA TYR A 209 13.28 19.90 2.36
C TYR A 209 12.92 19.38 0.97
N THR A 210 13.37 20.05 -0.07
CA THR A 210 13.12 19.65 -1.47
C THR A 210 14.32 20.03 -2.35
N ASP A 211 14.40 19.44 -3.53
CA ASP A 211 15.41 19.76 -4.53
C ASP A 211 15.10 21.10 -5.23
N GLU A 212 16.01 21.58 -6.10
CA GLU A 212 15.89 22.87 -6.81
C GLU A 212 14.81 22.92 -7.92
N ALA A 213 13.82 22.02 -7.90
CA ALA A 213 12.76 22.01 -8.91
C ALA A 213 11.86 23.26 -8.78
N PRO A 214 11.67 24.06 -9.85
CA PRO A 214 10.89 25.30 -9.79
C PRO A 214 9.44 25.11 -9.33
N SER A 215 8.91 23.90 -9.49
CA SER A 215 7.55 23.53 -9.06
C SER A 215 7.33 23.67 -7.55
N TYR A 216 8.37 23.72 -6.73
CA TYR A 216 8.25 23.93 -5.28
C TYR A 216 8.31 25.40 -4.87
N ASN A 217 8.65 26.33 -5.76
CA ASN A 217 8.79 27.77 -5.43
C ASN A 217 7.48 28.40 -4.92
N ALA A 218 6.33 27.84 -5.30
CA ALA A 218 5.01 28.31 -4.87
C ALA A 218 4.55 27.70 -3.53
N VAL A 219 5.32 26.78 -2.94
CA VAL A 219 4.98 26.18 -1.64
C VAL A 219 5.10 27.22 -0.54
N ARG A 220 4.00 27.53 0.14
CA ARG A 220 3.98 28.46 1.29
C ARG A 220 4.36 27.75 2.59
N ARG A 221 5.62 27.33 2.70
CA ARG A 221 6.25 26.72 3.89
C ARG A 221 7.67 27.27 4.08
N PRO A 222 8.27 27.15 5.28
CA PRO A 222 9.72 27.27 5.41
C PRO A 222 10.40 26.19 4.57
N ILE A 223 11.02 26.57 3.44
CA ILE A 223 11.70 25.65 2.53
C ILE A 223 13.21 25.76 2.74
N GLU A 224 13.87 24.60 2.84
CA GLU A 224 15.32 24.49 2.69
C GLU A 224 15.62 23.65 1.43
N THR A 225 16.23 24.28 0.44
CA THR A 225 16.54 23.64 -0.85
C THR A 225 17.92 22.99 -0.80
N VAL A 226 18.00 21.71 -1.16
CA VAL A 226 19.29 20.98 -1.25
C VAL A 226 19.86 21.17 -2.65
N ALA A 227 20.99 21.88 -2.76
CA ALA A 227 21.65 22.16 -4.02
C ALA A 227 22.51 20.97 -4.50
N HIS A 228 21.95 20.05 -5.28
CA HIS A 228 22.70 18.91 -5.84
C HIS A 228 23.79 19.29 -6.86
N ALA A 229 23.69 20.49 -7.47
CA ALA A 229 24.60 20.93 -8.53
C ALA A 229 25.97 21.44 -8.01
N ARG A 230 26.10 21.73 -6.71
CA ARG A 230 27.35 22.15 -6.08
C ARG A 230 27.77 21.03 -5.13
N ARG A 231 28.95 20.44 -5.33
CA ARG A 231 29.53 19.33 -4.54
C ARG A 231 29.82 19.68 -3.06
N GLU A 232 29.01 20.52 -2.42
CA GLU A 232 29.12 20.87 -1.01
C GLU A 232 28.29 19.89 -0.16
N TRP A 233 28.87 18.71 0.09
CA TRP A 233 28.33 17.71 1.03
C TRP A 233 28.47 18.13 2.51
N ALA A 234 28.33 19.41 2.84
CA ALA A 234 28.32 19.88 4.23
C ALA A 234 27.79 21.32 4.35
N ARG A 235 26.50 21.54 4.04
CA ARG A 235 25.72 22.53 4.80
C ARG A 235 24.76 21.72 5.67
N GLY A 236 24.91 21.88 6.98
CA GLY A 236 24.39 20.98 8.01
C GLY A 236 22.98 20.46 7.75
N ASP A 237 22.80 19.16 8.00
CA ASP A 237 21.53 18.41 8.01
C ASP A 237 20.62 18.46 6.76
N ALA A 238 20.84 19.30 5.74
CA ALA A 238 19.96 19.38 4.57
C ALA A 238 20.28 18.29 3.53
N THR A 239 19.60 17.15 3.61
CA THR A 239 19.75 16.03 2.65
C THR A 239 18.38 15.48 2.24
N THR A 240 18.19 15.11 0.97
CA THR A 240 17.01 14.37 0.46
C THR A 240 17.27 12.86 0.31
N ASN A 241 18.36 12.36 0.89
CA ASN A 241 18.79 10.96 0.79
C ASN A 241 17.72 9.96 1.28
N ARG A 242 16.85 10.36 2.22
CA ARG A 242 15.86 9.43 2.76
C ARG A 242 14.75 9.20 1.75
N ILE A 243 14.21 10.26 1.15
CA ILE A 243 13.18 10.13 0.12
C ILE A 243 13.72 9.45 -1.16
N GLU A 244 14.98 9.70 -1.52
CA GLU A 244 15.64 8.95 -2.61
C GLU A 244 15.71 7.45 -2.35
N SER A 245 15.93 7.03 -1.09
CA SER A 245 15.93 5.62 -0.70
C SER A 245 14.56 4.97 -0.91
N VAL A 246 13.46 5.71 -0.67
CA VAL A 246 12.09 5.28 -0.97
C VAL A 246 11.93 5.02 -2.47
N TRP A 247 12.45 5.91 -3.31
CA TRP A 247 12.42 5.77 -4.77
C TRP A 247 13.20 4.58 -5.28
N ARG A 248 14.32 4.24 -4.64
CA ARG A 248 15.05 3.02 -4.96
C ARG A 248 14.18 1.79 -4.70
N VAL A 249 13.52 1.71 -3.54
CA VAL A 249 12.62 0.59 -3.20
C VAL A 249 11.45 0.50 -4.18
N LEU A 250 10.81 1.62 -4.51
CA LEU A 250 9.71 1.68 -5.48
C LEU A 250 10.15 1.20 -6.88
N LYS A 251 11.31 1.65 -7.35
CA LYS A 251 11.87 1.26 -8.66
C LYS A 251 12.27 -0.22 -8.69
N ASP A 252 12.82 -0.76 -7.60
CA ASP A 252 13.11 -2.19 -7.49
C ASP A 252 11.83 -3.02 -7.51
N ARG A 253 10.77 -2.55 -6.82
CA ARG A 253 9.45 -3.18 -6.87
C ARG A 253 8.85 -3.15 -8.27
N TYR A 254 9.04 -2.07 -9.04
CA TYR A 254 8.65 -2.02 -10.46
C TYR A 254 9.41 -3.05 -11.30
N ARG A 255 10.72 -3.21 -11.09
CA ARG A 255 11.53 -4.20 -11.83
C ARG A 255 11.05 -5.63 -11.64
N THR A 256 10.55 -6.00 -10.46
CA THR A 256 9.97 -7.34 -10.20
C THR A 256 8.72 -7.63 -11.03
N HIS A 257 7.93 -6.60 -11.35
CA HIS A 257 6.67 -6.74 -12.07
C HIS A 257 6.82 -6.43 -13.56
N HIS A 258 7.86 -5.70 -13.95
CA HIS A 258 8.18 -5.19 -15.28
C HIS A 258 7.14 -4.23 -15.90
N TRP A 259 5.90 -4.26 -15.45
CA TRP A 259 4.83 -3.39 -15.93
C TRP A 259 3.74 -3.18 -14.88
N TRP A 260 3.30 -1.93 -14.74
CA TRP A 260 2.13 -1.53 -13.96
C TRP A 260 1.17 -0.75 -14.84
N SER A 261 -0.13 -0.99 -14.68
CA SER A 261 -1.15 -0.14 -15.29
C SER A 261 -1.36 1.12 -14.45
N ARG A 262 -1.70 2.24 -15.10
CA ARG A 262 -2.05 3.49 -14.38
C ARG A 262 -3.15 3.27 -13.34
N LYS A 263 -4.12 2.42 -13.65
CA LYS A 263 -5.24 2.06 -12.77
C LYS A 263 -4.80 1.42 -11.45
N HIS A 264 -3.74 0.62 -11.47
CA HIS A 264 -3.28 -0.11 -10.28
C HIS A 264 -2.07 0.52 -9.61
N LEU A 265 -1.49 1.56 -10.20
CA LEU A 265 -0.27 2.19 -9.72
C LEU A 265 -0.33 2.58 -8.24
N HIS A 266 -1.44 3.19 -7.80
CA HIS A 266 -1.61 3.58 -6.39
C HIS A 266 -1.43 2.39 -5.43
N ARG A 267 -1.99 1.22 -5.75
CA ARG A 267 -1.86 0.01 -4.90
C ARG A 267 -0.41 -0.46 -4.74
N TYR A 268 0.45 -0.22 -5.73
CA TYR A 268 1.89 -0.53 -5.63
C TYR A 268 2.67 0.53 -4.86
N VAL A 269 2.26 1.81 -4.96
CA VAL A 269 2.82 2.89 -4.16
C VAL A 269 2.45 2.66 -2.68
N ASP A 270 1.17 2.40 -2.40
CA ASP A 270 0.64 2.06 -1.07
C ASP A 270 1.36 0.84 -0.45
N GLU A 271 1.64 -0.20 -1.25
CA GLU A 271 2.44 -1.35 -0.80
C GLU A 271 3.83 -0.92 -0.31
N VAL A 272 4.50 -0.04 -1.04
CA VAL A 272 5.87 0.37 -0.71
C VAL A 272 5.88 1.26 0.53
N THR A 273 5.00 2.27 0.59
CA THR A 273 4.92 3.19 1.73
C THR A 273 4.51 2.46 2.99
N TRP A 274 3.47 1.62 2.93
CA TRP A 274 3.00 0.85 4.07
C TRP A 274 4.11 -0.05 4.63
N ARG A 275 4.84 -0.76 3.77
CA ARG A 275 5.94 -1.63 4.21
C ARG A 275 7.08 -0.86 4.88
N LEU A 276 7.42 0.31 4.36
CA LEU A 276 8.45 1.16 4.97
C LEU A 276 8.02 1.67 6.35
N ASN A 277 6.74 1.99 6.52
CA ASN A 277 6.16 2.45 7.79
C ASN A 277 6.02 1.32 8.82
N HIS A 278 5.88 0.07 8.38
CA HIS A 278 5.67 -1.09 9.25
C HIS A 278 6.90 -2.01 9.35
N ARG A 279 8.09 -1.49 9.01
CA ARG A 279 9.34 -2.28 8.95
C ARG A 279 9.79 -2.84 10.29
N SER A 280 9.40 -2.21 11.40
CA SER A 280 9.67 -2.64 12.78
C SER A 280 8.73 -3.73 13.28
N LEU A 281 7.63 -4.03 12.59
CA LEU A 281 6.71 -5.09 12.99
C LEU A 281 7.29 -6.47 12.70
N GLY A 282 7.10 -7.38 13.66
CA GLY A 282 7.25 -8.83 13.46
C GLY A 282 6.29 -9.37 12.41
N THR A 283 6.61 -10.53 11.86
CA THR A 283 5.90 -11.11 10.72
C THR A 283 4.41 -11.30 11.02
N LEU A 284 4.05 -11.88 12.18
CA LEU A 284 2.64 -12.09 12.54
C LEU A 284 1.87 -10.78 12.75
N ASP A 285 2.49 -9.77 13.34
CA ASP A 285 1.87 -8.46 13.54
C ASP A 285 1.67 -7.74 12.22
N ARG A 286 2.64 -7.85 11.30
CA ARG A 286 2.53 -7.33 9.95
C ARG A 286 1.39 -8.00 9.19
N MET A 287 1.29 -9.33 9.25
CA MET A 287 0.16 -10.06 8.67
C MET A 287 -1.16 -9.64 9.30
N ALA A 288 -1.23 -9.48 10.62
CA ALA A 288 -2.44 -9.05 11.32
C ALA A 288 -2.85 -7.62 10.92
N ALA A 289 -1.89 -6.72 10.73
CA ALA A 289 -2.13 -5.36 10.25
C ALA A 289 -2.72 -5.36 8.83
N VAL A 290 -2.26 -6.26 7.95
CA VAL A 290 -2.87 -6.49 6.64
C VAL A 290 -4.33 -6.93 6.78
N VAL A 291 -4.62 -7.91 7.65
CA VAL A 291 -6.00 -8.40 7.85
C VAL A 291 -6.94 -7.29 8.31
N ARG A 292 -6.50 -6.45 9.26
CA ARG A 292 -7.27 -5.29 9.71
C ARG A 292 -7.52 -4.30 8.58
N GLY A 293 -6.49 -4.00 7.78
CA GLY A 293 -6.59 -3.10 6.63
C GLY A 293 -7.53 -3.59 5.52
N MET A 294 -7.83 -4.89 5.44
CA MET A 294 -8.76 -5.44 4.45
C MET A 294 -10.23 -5.06 4.69
N VAL A 295 -10.60 -4.63 5.90
CA VAL A 295 -11.97 -4.29 6.27
C VAL A 295 -12.42 -3.03 5.51
N GLY A 296 -13.63 -3.05 4.95
CA GLY A 296 -14.19 -1.97 4.12
C GLY A 296 -13.63 -1.92 2.69
N LYS A 297 -12.59 -2.70 2.36
CA LYS A 297 -11.88 -2.64 1.08
C LYS A 297 -12.34 -3.70 0.07
N ARG A 298 -13.66 -3.93 -0.03
CA ARG A 298 -14.22 -4.90 -0.99
C ARG A 298 -13.77 -4.55 -2.41
N LEU A 299 -13.07 -5.48 -3.06
CA LEU A 299 -12.52 -5.29 -4.41
C LEU A 299 -12.88 -6.48 -5.31
N PRO A 300 -14.01 -6.43 -6.06
CA PRO A 300 -14.42 -7.50 -6.95
C PRO A 300 -13.55 -7.56 -8.21
N TYR A 301 -13.47 -8.74 -8.83
CA TYR A 301 -12.65 -8.94 -10.03
C TYR A 301 -13.06 -8.02 -11.20
N SER A 302 -14.36 -7.74 -11.36
CA SER A 302 -14.87 -6.78 -12.35
C SER A 302 -14.30 -5.38 -12.16
N GLU A 303 -14.07 -4.96 -10.91
CA GLU A 303 -13.42 -3.68 -10.62
C GLU A 303 -11.92 -3.74 -10.86
N LEU A 304 -11.28 -4.91 -10.81
CA LEU A 304 -9.86 -5.05 -11.17
C LEU A 304 -9.62 -4.99 -12.68
N ILE A 305 -10.49 -5.59 -13.48
CA ILE A 305 -10.33 -5.63 -14.95
C ILE A 305 -11.03 -4.47 -15.68
N GLY A 306 -11.99 -3.81 -15.04
CA GLY A 306 -12.76 -2.74 -15.67
C GLY A 306 -11.92 -1.53 -16.11
N LYS A 307 -12.49 -0.62 -16.89
CA LYS A 307 -11.83 0.68 -17.12
C LYS A 307 -11.84 1.49 -15.79
N PRO A 308 -10.80 2.28 -15.47
CA PRO A 308 -10.83 3.14 -14.30
C PRO A 308 -12.08 4.05 -14.37
N LYS A 309 -12.95 3.98 -13.36
CA LYS A 309 -14.18 4.80 -13.29
C LYS A 309 -13.88 6.29 -13.13
N HIS A 310 -12.69 6.60 -12.59
CA HIS A 310 -12.14 7.93 -12.52
C HIS A 310 -10.72 7.88 -13.12
N ALA A 311 -10.51 8.54 -14.26
CA ALA A 311 -9.21 9.13 -14.49
C ALA A 311 -8.94 10.06 -13.30
N ILE A 312 -7.70 10.10 -12.78
CA ILE A 312 -7.30 11.22 -11.91
C ILE A 312 -7.69 12.47 -12.71
N PRO A 313 -8.57 13.34 -12.21
CA PRO A 313 -9.16 14.38 -13.04
C PRO A 313 -8.03 15.22 -13.62
N SER A 314 -7.87 15.20 -14.94
CA SER A 314 -7.29 16.34 -15.64
C SER A 314 -8.36 17.42 -15.52
N GLN A 315 -8.26 18.29 -14.52
CA GLN A 315 -9.05 19.50 -14.55
C GLN A 315 -8.56 20.28 -15.76
N GLY A 316 -9.38 20.30 -16.81
CA GLY A 316 -9.21 21.20 -17.92
C GLY A 316 -9.19 22.62 -17.39
N ALA A 317 -8.46 23.47 -18.10
CA ALA A 317 -8.47 24.90 -17.95
C ALA A 317 -9.90 25.38 -17.62
N LEU A 318 -10.05 25.97 -16.44
CA LEU A 318 -11.15 26.90 -16.22
C LEU A 318 -10.75 28.15 -17.02
N ASP A 319 -11.35 28.29 -18.19
CA ASP A 319 -11.56 29.60 -18.78
C ASP A 319 -12.46 30.36 -17.80
N LEU A 320 -11.86 31.28 -17.04
CA LEU A 320 -12.34 32.61 -16.59
C LEU A 320 -11.31 33.19 -15.60
#